data_AF-A0A7W0Q6Q8-F1
#
_entry.id   AF-A0A7W0Q6Q8-F1
#
_cell.length_a   1.000
_cell.length_b   1.000
_cell.length_c   1.000
_cell.angle_alpha   90.00
_cell.angle_beta   90.00
_cell.angle_gamma   90.00
#
_symmetry.space_group_name_H-M   'P 1'
#
loop_
_entity.id
_entity.type
_entity.pdbx_description
1 polymer ?
#
loop_
_entity_poly.entity_id
_entity_poly.type
_entity_poly.pdbx_seq_one_letter_code
_entity_poly.pdbx_strand_id
1 'polypeptide(L)'
;MHQRPSIKRFASERSQCFRAARFAPCRAPCMLKSVAISDGQFRLGVIAGGIGLALVISSFRFCGSLSLPPKPPPPTEAHGTSTQLLTKSQASPAVYQDFLAKDAGVAGVSAPTIDAMSRKLSFRTDDVRHVLEVGEPPIEVAGLRLAAVRANDTIALEIQNMTKADLGYFIQTTPTPNISGCQAARPLPLDVMVIGKGEKLTRVECVWRSGMAIAVTKVETVEVSPLSAYYLRQVPPTVLGLEDRVTRGHVAPKTNEPCAAIVSQAVRTGLESGEISWRDLADFYARHRCQTYNFPLGYRAFTQNSQRPLPAVVSGM
;
A
#
# COMPACT_ATOMS: atom_id res chain seq x y z
N MET A 1 4.20 -6.35 53.01
CA MET A 1 3.30 -5.17 53.05
C MET A 1 4.13 -3.93 52.77
N HIS A 2 4.05 -3.40 51.55
CA HIS A 2 4.71 -2.15 51.16
C HIS A 2 3.66 -1.26 50.48
N GLN A 3 3.41 -0.11 51.11
CA GLN A 3 2.48 0.91 50.67
C GLN A 3 3.01 1.60 49.40
N ARG A 4 2.20 1.60 48.34
CA ARG A 4 2.44 2.41 47.14
C ARG A 4 1.87 3.83 47.36
N PRO A 5 2.64 4.90 47.13
CA PRO A 5 2.10 6.24 47.13
C PRO A 5 1.44 6.60 45.78
N SER A 6 0.48 7.49 45.92
CA SER A 6 -0.52 7.99 44.97
C SER A 6 0.05 8.82 43.82
N ILE A 7 -0.46 8.57 42.61
CA ILE A 7 -0.19 9.33 41.38
C ILE A 7 -1.05 10.60 41.40
N LYS A 8 -0.44 11.74 41.73
CA LYS A 8 -1.03 13.07 41.51
C LYS A 8 -0.64 13.61 40.14
N ARG A 9 -1.66 14.20 39.50
CA ARG A 9 -1.69 14.87 38.20
C ARG A 9 -0.55 15.88 38.02
N PHE A 10 0.17 15.77 36.92
CA PHE A 10 0.85 16.90 36.28
C PHE A 10 0.21 17.14 34.92
N ALA A 11 -0.70 18.12 34.87
CA ALA A 11 -1.09 18.78 33.64
C ALA A 11 0.00 19.82 33.35
N SER A 12 0.96 19.45 32.50
CA SER A 12 1.91 20.40 31.93
C SER A 12 1.25 21.03 30.70
N GLU A 13 0.83 22.28 30.84
CA GLU A 13 0.52 23.16 29.71
C GLU A 13 1.72 23.17 28.74
N ARG A 14 1.52 22.64 27.53
CA ARG A 14 2.38 22.96 26.39
C ARG A 14 1.81 24.18 25.69
N SER A 15 2.23 25.34 26.14
CA SER A 15 2.11 26.60 25.40
C SER A 15 2.93 26.46 24.12
N GLN A 16 2.26 26.21 22.99
CA GLN A 16 2.86 26.33 21.67
C GLN A 16 3.28 27.78 21.47
N CYS A 17 4.60 28.02 21.49
CA CYS A 17 5.19 29.23 20.94
C CYS A 17 4.92 29.25 19.43
N PHE A 18 3.84 29.92 19.04
CA PHE A 18 3.71 30.47 17.70
C PHE A 18 4.86 31.47 17.49
N ARG A 19 5.83 31.10 16.65
CA ARG A 19 6.75 32.07 16.04
C ARG A 19 5.94 32.97 15.12
N ALA A 20 5.48 34.09 15.68
CA ALA A 20 4.85 35.16 14.92
C ALA A 20 5.89 35.90 14.09
N ALA A 21 5.57 36.05 12.81
CA ALA A 21 6.20 36.99 11.91
C ALA A 21 6.06 38.43 12.45
N ARG A 22 7.06 39.24 12.09
CA ARG A 22 7.18 40.67 12.35
C ARG A 22 5.87 41.41 12.06
N PHE A 23 5.18 41.86 13.10
CA PHE A 23 4.14 42.88 13.00
C PHE A 23 4.53 44.08 13.86
N ALA A 24 4.39 45.25 13.26
CA ALA A 24 4.73 46.55 13.83
C ALA A 24 3.90 46.88 15.09
N PRO A 25 4.45 47.64 16.05
CA PRO A 25 3.71 48.06 17.23
C PRO A 25 2.74 49.20 16.88
N CYS A 26 1.45 48.88 16.74
CA CYS A 26 0.38 49.88 16.83
C CYS A 26 0.21 50.30 18.29
N ARG A 27 0.85 51.42 18.68
CA ARG A 27 0.49 52.17 19.88
C ARG A 27 -0.75 53.01 19.60
N ALA A 28 -1.94 52.45 19.83
CA ALA A 28 -3.16 53.22 20.01
C ALA A 28 -3.66 52.98 21.44
N PRO A 29 -3.77 54.02 22.29
CA PRO A 29 -4.40 53.88 23.61
C PRO A 29 -5.91 53.69 23.41
N CYS A 30 -6.38 52.45 23.53
CA CYS A 30 -7.80 52.17 23.66
C CYS A 30 -8.27 52.68 25.04
N MET A 31 -8.70 53.94 25.11
CA MET A 31 -9.50 54.44 26.22
C MET A 31 -10.88 53.78 26.16
N LEU A 32 -11.01 52.61 26.80
CA LEU A 32 -12.31 52.05 27.13
C LEU A 32 -12.87 52.86 28.31
N LYS A 33 -13.70 53.86 27.98
CA LYS A 33 -14.56 54.54 28.94
C LYS A 33 -15.49 53.48 29.53
N SER A 34 -15.21 53.03 30.75
CA SER A 34 -16.09 52.09 31.45
C SER A 34 -17.39 52.81 31.80
N VAL A 35 -18.43 52.61 30.99
CA VAL A 35 -19.78 53.04 31.35
C VAL A 35 -20.26 52.05 32.42
N ALA A 36 -20.47 52.54 33.63
CA ALA A 36 -21.06 51.75 34.71
C ALA A 36 -22.53 51.48 34.37
N ILE A 37 -22.78 50.41 33.64
CA ILE A 37 -24.13 49.89 33.41
C ILE A 37 -24.55 49.20 34.70
N SER A 38 -25.66 49.63 35.29
CA SER A 38 -26.16 48.97 36.50
C SER A 38 -26.61 47.55 36.16
N ASP A 39 -26.43 46.61 37.09
CA ASP A 39 -26.77 45.19 36.88
C ASP A 39 -28.23 45.00 36.46
N GLY A 40 -29.12 45.92 36.88
CA GLY A 40 -30.51 45.97 36.44
C GLY A 40 -30.71 46.32 34.97
N GLN A 41 -29.95 47.30 34.43
CA GLN A 41 -30.00 47.68 33.02
C GLN A 41 -29.44 46.57 32.11
N PHE A 42 -28.41 45.86 32.56
CA PHE A 42 -27.87 44.72 31.84
C PHE A 42 -28.90 43.58 31.75
N ARG A 43 -29.55 43.22 32.87
CA ARG A 43 -30.58 42.16 32.89
C ARG A 43 -31.78 42.49 32.01
N LEU A 44 -32.26 43.73 32.06
CA LEU A 44 -33.34 44.20 31.17
C LEU A 44 -32.94 44.14 29.70
N GLY A 45 -31.71 44.54 29.38
CA GLY A 45 -31.16 44.46 28.02
C GLY A 45 -31.10 43.03 27.48
N VAL A 46 -30.66 42.07 28.30
CA VAL A 46 -30.59 40.65 27.92
C VAL A 46 -31.98 40.06 27.72
N ILE A 47 -32.94 40.37 28.59
CA ILE A 47 -34.33 39.88 28.45
C ILE A 47 -34.97 40.44 27.18
N ALA A 48 -34.88 41.76 26.96
CA ALA A 48 -35.43 42.40 25.76
C ALA A 48 -34.77 41.88 24.48
N GLY A 49 -33.45 41.69 24.49
CA GLY A 49 -32.70 41.10 23.38
C GLY A 49 -33.10 39.66 23.09
N GLY A 50 -33.29 38.84 24.13
CA GLY A 50 -33.74 37.45 24.00
C GLY A 50 -35.15 37.33 23.40
N ILE A 51 -36.09 38.16 23.87
CA ILE A 51 -37.46 38.20 23.32
C ILE A 51 -37.42 38.65 21.85
N GLY A 52 -36.66 39.70 21.53
CA GLY A 52 -36.49 40.17 20.15
C GLY A 52 -35.93 39.09 19.24
N LEU A 53 -34.89 38.39 19.66
CA LEU A 53 -34.28 37.29 18.89
C LEU A 53 -35.26 36.14 18.67
N ALA A 54 -36.01 35.74 19.71
CA ALA A 54 -37.00 34.67 19.62
C ALA A 54 -38.14 35.03 18.64
N LEU A 55 -38.62 36.27 18.65
CA LEU A 55 -39.63 36.76 17.72
C LEU A 55 -39.11 36.78 16.27
N VAL A 56 -37.86 37.20 16.06
CA VAL A 56 -37.22 37.18 14.73
C VAL A 56 -37.07 35.74 14.21
N ILE A 57 -36.58 34.82 15.03
CA ILE A 57 -36.46 33.40 14.63
C ILE A 57 -37.83 32.80 14.32
N SER A 58 -38.85 33.10 15.13
CA SER A 58 -40.22 32.62 14.91
C SER A 58 -40.81 33.18 13.61
N SER A 59 -40.60 34.48 13.34
CA SER A 59 -40.98 35.13 12.09
C SER A 59 -40.34 34.44 10.88
N PHE A 60 -39.04 34.15 10.93
CA PHE A 60 -38.35 33.44 9.85
C PHE A 60 -38.78 31.98 9.71
N ARG A 61 -39.15 31.31 10.80
CA ARG A 61 -39.55 29.89 10.75
C ARG A 61 -40.98 29.65 10.28
N PHE A 62 -41.90 30.57 10.58
CA PHE A 62 -43.33 30.32 10.39
C PHE A 62 -44.00 31.22 9.35
N CYS A 63 -43.44 32.39 9.03
CA CYS A 63 -44.06 33.32 8.08
C CYS A 63 -43.31 33.45 6.75
N GLY A 64 -42.09 32.90 6.64
CA GLY A 64 -41.37 32.82 5.38
C GLY A 64 -41.69 31.52 4.66
N SER A 65 -42.72 31.49 3.80
CA SER A 65 -42.75 30.51 2.72
C SER A 65 -41.61 30.85 1.77
N LEU A 66 -40.39 30.42 2.13
CA LEU A 66 -39.30 30.33 1.17
C LEU A 66 -39.86 29.49 0.02
N SER A 67 -40.14 30.16 -1.10
CA SER A 67 -40.41 29.50 -2.37
C SER A 67 -39.11 28.81 -2.75
N LEU A 68 -38.91 27.63 -2.17
CA LEU A 68 -37.80 26.78 -2.52
C LEU A 68 -38.00 26.47 -4.00
N PRO A 69 -36.93 26.61 -4.81
CA PRO A 69 -37.00 26.16 -6.20
C PRO A 69 -37.56 24.73 -6.21
N PRO A 70 -38.37 24.37 -7.22
CA PRO A 70 -39.00 23.07 -7.29
C PRO A 70 -37.96 22.01 -6.97
N LYS A 71 -38.27 21.16 -5.97
CA LYS A 71 -37.38 20.09 -5.53
C LYS A 71 -36.89 19.37 -6.79
N PRO A 72 -35.57 19.29 -7.05
CA PRO A 72 -35.09 18.58 -8.21
C PRO A 72 -35.70 17.18 -8.20
N PRO A 73 -36.03 16.61 -9.37
CA PRO A 73 -36.57 15.27 -9.43
C PRO A 73 -35.66 14.36 -8.58
N PRO A 74 -36.25 13.46 -7.75
CA PRO A 74 -35.46 12.57 -6.93
C PRO A 74 -34.40 11.93 -7.83
N PRO A 75 -33.12 11.92 -7.43
CA PRO A 75 -32.08 11.28 -8.22
C PRO A 75 -32.60 9.88 -8.53
N THR A 76 -32.70 9.53 -9.81
CA THR A 76 -33.09 8.20 -10.25
C THR A 76 -32.30 7.23 -9.40
N GLU A 77 -32.98 6.46 -8.56
CA GLU A 77 -32.33 5.66 -7.53
C GLU A 77 -31.21 4.87 -8.19
N ALA A 78 -29.98 5.06 -7.71
CA ALA A 78 -28.87 4.30 -8.24
C ALA A 78 -29.14 2.84 -7.88
N HIS A 79 -29.72 2.10 -8.83
CA HIS A 79 -30.05 0.69 -8.65
C HIS A 79 -28.74 -0.06 -8.46
N GLY A 80 -28.43 -0.38 -7.21
CA GLY A 80 -27.29 -1.20 -6.85
C GLY A 80 -27.04 -1.23 -5.35
N THR A 81 -26.42 -2.32 -4.88
CA THR A 81 -25.98 -2.41 -3.48
C THR A 81 -24.87 -1.39 -3.21
N SER A 82 -24.68 -0.98 -1.95
CA SER A 82 -23.58 -0.08 -1.57
C SER A 82 -22.21 -0.55 -2.06
N THR A 83 -22.02 -1.88 -2.11
CA THR A 83 -20.83 -2.52 -2.69
C THR A 83 -20.68 -2.28 -4.18
N GLN A 84 -21.75 -2.34 -4.98
CA GLN A 84 -21.70 -2.06 -6.42
C GLN A 84 -21.36 -0.59 -6.70
N LEU A 85 -21.87 0.34 -5.90
CA LEU A 85 -21.55 1.76 -6.04
C LEU A 85 -20.07 2.04 -5.70
N LEU A 86 -19.53 1.38 -4.66
CA LEU A 86 -18.11 1.47 -4.32
C LEU A 86 -17.22 0.86 -5.41
N THR A 87 -17.60 -0.28 -5.98
CA THR A 87 -16.85 -0.88 -7.09
C THR A 87 -16.87 0.04 -8.31
N LYS A 88 -18.02 0.65 -8.63
CA LYS A 88 -18.15 1.57 -9.76
C LYS A 88 -17.33 2.85 -9.56
N SER A 89 -17.23 3.36 -8.32
CA SER A 89 -16.39 4.53 -8.04
C SER A 89 -14.89 4.19 -8.13
N GLN A 90 -14.49 3.00 -7.66
CA GLN A 90 -13.10 2.52 -7.76
C GLN A 90 -12.64 2.26 -9.20
N ALA A 91 -13.58 2.05 -10.13
CA ALA A 91 -13.33 1.92 -11.56
C ALA A 91 -13.05 3.25 -12.28
N SER A 92 -13.29 4.40 -11.62
CA SER A 92 -13.08 5.71 -12.23
C SER A 92 -11.59 6.03 -12.40
N PRO A 93 -11.13 6.44 -13.60
CA PRO A 93 -9.74 6.85 -13.82
C PRO A 93 -9.29 8.00 -12.90
N ALA A 94 -10.18 8.95 -12.59
CA ALA A 94 -9.87 10.06 -11.69
C ALA A 94 -9.58 9.57 -10.27
N VAL A 95 -10.39 8.63 -9.77
CA VAL A 95 -10.20 8.02 -8.44
C VAL A 95 -8.90 7.20 -8.41
N TYR A 96 -8.61 6.48 -9.49
CA TYR A 96 -7.34 5.75 -9.61
C TYR A 96 -6.13 6.69 -9.60
N GLN A 97 -6.20 7.83 -10.30
CA GLN A 97 -5.14 8.84 -10.27
C GLN A 97 -4.92 9.42 -8.86
N ASP A 98 -5.99 9.69 -8.11
CA ASP A 98 -5.90 10.14 -6.73
C ASP A 98 -5.23 9.08 -5.83
N PHE A 99 -5.50 7.78 -6.05
CA PHE A 99 -4.80 6.71 -5.36
C PHE A 99 -3.31 6.69 -5.69
N LEU A 100 -2.93 6.81 -6.97
CA LEU A 100 -1.52 6.88 -7.37
C LEU A 100 -0.80 8.04 -6.69
N ALA A 101 -1.41 9.23 -6.65
CA ALA A 101 -0.84 10.41 -6.02
C ALA A 101 -0.68 10.24 -4.51
N LYS A 102 -1.72 9.73 -3.83
CA LYS A 102 -1.69 9.48 -2.39
C LYS A 102 -0.63 8.43 -2.02
N ASP A 103 -0.61 7.31 -2.72
CA ASP A 103 0.28 6.20 -2.42
C ASP A 103 1.74 6.55 -2.74
N ALA A 104 1.99 7.31 -3.81
CA ALA A 104 3.32 7.85 -4.10
C ALA A 104 3.82 8.78 -3.00
N GLY A 105 2.94 9.63 -2.45
CA GLY A 105 3.24 10.47 -1.30
C GLY A 105 3.63 9.67 -0.05
N VAL A 106 2.92 8.57 0.23
CA VAL A 106 3.26 7.66 1.35
C VAL A 106 4.57 6.91 1.10
N ALA A 107 4.81 6.48 -0.14
CA ALA A 107 6.03 5.78 -0.53
C ALA A 107 7.25 6.70 -0.67
N GLY A 108 7.08 8.03 -0.63
CA GLY A 108 8.15 8.99 -0.83
C GLY A 108 8.71 9.02 -2.25
N VAL A 109 7.87 8.71 -3.25
CA VAL A 109 8.25 8.64 -4.68
C VAL A 109 7.41 9.63 -5.50
N SER A 110 7.84 9.91 -6.72
CA SER A 110 7.04 10.75 -7.65
C SER A 110 5.81 10.00 -8.13
N ALA A 111 4.65 10.66 -8.09
CA ALA A 111 3.40 10.09 -8.57
C ALA A 111 3.45 9.84 -10.09
N PRO A 112 3.29 8.58 -10.55
CA PRO A 112 3.24 8.29 -11.97
C PRO A 112 1.89 8.74 -12.57
N THR A 113 1.89 9.04 -13.87
CA THR A 113 0.65 9.25 -14.61
C THR A 113 -0.01 7.92 -14.94
N ILE A 114 -1.31 7.93 -15.26
CA ILE A 114 -2.02 6.74 -15.76
C ILE A 114 -1.31 6.19 -17.00
N ASP A 115 -0.90 7.06 -17.92
CA ASP A 115 -0.18 6.66 -19.13
C ASP A 115 1.13 5.94 -18.80
N ALA A 116 1.91 6.44 -17.84
CA ALA A 116 3.13 5.78 -17.36
C ALA A 116 2.82 4.41 -16.76
N MET A 117 1.76 4.34 -15.93
CA MET A 117 1.27 3.08 -15.35
C MET A 117 0.66 2.14 -16.37
N SER A 118 0.36 2.57 -17.60
CA SER A 118 -0.20 1.73 -18.68
C SER A 118 0.87 1.12 -19.61
N ARG A 119 2.15 1.47 -19.42
CA ARG A 119 3.25 0.96 -20.24
C ARG A 119 3.50 -0.52 -19.97
N LYS A 120 3.92 -1.25 -20.99
CA LYS A 120 4.39 -2.64 -20.87
C LYS A 120 5.60 -2.67 -19.94
N LEU A 121 5.60 -3.57 -18.94
CA LEU A 121 6.78 -3.80 -18.11
C LEU A 121 7.75 -4.76 -18.82
N SER A 122 9.05 -4.58 -18.59
CA SER A 122 10.10 -5.44 -19.14
C SER A 122 10.14 -6.75 -18.36
N PHE A 123 9.63 -7.82 -18.95
CA PHE A 123 9.67 -9.17 -18.37
C PHE A 123 10.82 -9.99 -18.94
N ARG A 124 11.47 -10.77 -18.09
CA ARG A 124 12.50 -11.76 -18.45
C ARG A 124 12.18 -13.08 -17.76
N THR A 125 12.46 -14.18 -18.43
CA THR A 125 12.24 -15.53 -17.89
C THR A 125 13.41 -16.43 -18.27
N ASP A 126 13.74 -17.35 -17.38
CA ASP A 126 14.68 -18.44 -17.58
C ASP A 126 14.07 -19.70 -16.95
N ASP A 127 13.74 -20.68 -17.80
CA ASP A 127 13.16 -21.97 -17.41
C ASP A 127 14.22 -23.11 -17.43
N VAL A 128 15.50 -22.76 -17.65
CA VAL A 128 16.58 -23.73 -17.67
C VAL A 128 16.90 -24.15 -16.23
N ARG A 129 17.08 -25.47 -16.02
CA ARG A 129 17.49 -25.99 -14.72
C ARG A 129 18.97 -25.74 -14.49
N HIS A 130 19.29 -24.95 -13.45
CA HIS A 130 20.66 -24.71 -12.99
C HIS A 130 20.88 -25.36 -11.62
N VAL A 131 22.04 -25.97 -11.41
CA VAL A 131 22.43 -26.51 -10.09
C VAL A 131 23.57 -25.67 -9.55
N LEU A 132 23.34 -25.06 -8.40
CA LEU A 132 24.31 -24.18 -7.74
C LEU A 132 24.91 -24.89 -6.53
N GLU A 133 26.19 -25.18 -6.61
CA GLU A 133 26.97 -25.73 -5.50
C GLU A 133 27.70 -24.60 -4.76
N VAL A 134 27.97 -24.78 -3.46
CA VAL A 134 28.66 -23.75 -2.68
C VAL A 134 30.12 -23.67 -3.10
N GLY A 135 30.56 -22.47 -3.50
CA GLY A 135 31.92 -22.21 -3.94
C GLY A 135 32.08 -22.18 -5.47
N GLU A 136 31.08 -22.66 -6.21
CA GLU A 136 31.06 -22.55 -7.67
C GLU A 136 30.76 -21.11 -8.13
N PRO A 137 31.18 -20.73 -9.35
CA PRO A 137 30.87 -19.42 -9.90
C PRO A 137 29.36 -19.16 -9.96
N PRO A 138 28.93 -17.91 -9.73
CA PRO A 138 27.53 -17.55 -9.87
C PRO A 138 27.07 -17.59 -11.33
N ILE A 139 25.78 -17.81 -11.53
CA ILE A 139 25.12 -17.71 -12.83
C ILE A 139 24.46 -16.34 -12.98
N GLU A 140 24.33 -15.86 -14.21
CA GLU A 140 23.62 -14.62 -14.54
C GLU A 140 22.41 -14.93 -15.43
N VAL A 141 21.20 -14.82 -14.89
CA VAL A 141 19.95 -15.21 -15.53
C VAL A 141 18.85 -14.21 -15.23
N ALA A 142 18.02 -13.88 -16.23
CA ALA A 142 16.90 -12.94 -16.10
C ALA A 142 17.27 -11.57 -15.43
N GLY A 143 18.51 -11.09 -15.56
CA GLY A 143 18.97 -9.85 -14.92
C GLY A 143 19.37 -9.98 -13.44
N LEU A 144 19.39 -11.20 -12.91
CA LEU A 144 19.90 -11.52 -11.57
C LEU A 144 21.22 -12.28 -11.68
N ARG A 145 22.08 -12.08 -10.69
CA ARG A 145 23.24 -12.93 -10.42
C ARG A 145 22.94 -13.79 -9.21
N LEU A 146 23.00 -15.11 -9.38
CA LEU A 146 22.59 -16.10 -8.40
C LEU A 146 23.79 -16.98 -7.99
N ALA A 147 23.97 -17.18 -6.68
CA ALA A 147 25.02 -18.06 -6.15
C ALA A 147 24.50 -18.87 -4.96
N ALA A 148 24.94 -20.13 -4.84
CA ALA A 148 24.76 -20.87 -3.59
C ALA A 148 25.88 -20.49 -2.62
N VAL A 149 25.50 -20.08 -1.42
CA VAL A 149 26.44 -19.71 -0.36
C VAL A 149 26.12 -20.45 0.93
N ARG A 150 27.15 -20.71 1.74
CA ARG A 150 26.97 -21.18 3.11
C ARG A 150 26.85 -19.98 4.03
N ALA A 151 25.71 -19.84 4.70
CA ALA A 151 25.48 -18.81 5.71
C ALA A 151 25.34 -19.51 7.07
N ASN A 152 26.41 -19.53 7.87
CA ASN A 152 26.50 -20.29 9.12
C ASN A 152 26.19 -21.80 8.89
N ASP A 153 25.13 -22.30 9.53
CA ASP A 153 24.65 -23.68 9.43
C ASP A 153 23.49 -23.83 8.43
N THR A 154 23.39 -22.90 7.47
CA THR A 154 22.36 -22.94 6.42
C THR A 154 22.98 -22.86 5.02
N ILE A 155 22.30 -23.47 4.05
CA ILE A 155 22.51 -23.19 2.63
C ILE A 155 21.57 -22.06 2.24
N ALA A 156 22.09 -21.04 1.58
CA ALA A 156 21.34 -19.87 1.16
C ALA A 156 21.61 -19.54 -0.30
N LEU A 157 20.61 -18.96 -0.95
CA LEU A 157 20.72 -18.37 -2.27
C LEU A 157 21.09 -16.89 -2.09
N GLU A 158 22.25 -16.52 -2.61
CA GLU A 158 22.65 -15.14 -2.78
C GLU A 158 22.07 -14.62 -4.09
N ILE A 159 21.34 -13.51 -4.01
CA ILE A 159 20.59 -12.92 -5.12
C ILE A 159 21.06 -11.47 -5.28
N GLN A 160 21.59 -11.12 -6.46
CA GLN A 160 22.00 -9.76 -6.77
C GLN A 160 21.29 -9.23 -8.00
N ASN A 161 20.74 -8.02 -7.92
CA ASN A 161 20.13 -7.34 -9.05
C ASN A 161 21.21 -6.67 -9.91
N MET A 162 21.38 -7.13 -11.15
CA MET A 162 22.38 -6.62 -12.09
C MET A 162 21.85 -5.50 -12.99
N THR A 163 20.59 -5.10 -12.81
CA THR A 163 19.92 -4.10 -13.64
C THR A 163 19.99 -2.69 -13.03
N LYS A 164 19.59 -1.69 -13.81
CA LYS A 164 19.51 -0.29 -13.38
C LYS A 164 18.15 0.08 -12.77
N ALA A 165 17.21 -0.86 -12.73
CA ALA A 165 15.86 -0.70 -12.22
C ALA A 165 15.64 -1.60 -10.99
N ASP A 166 14.59 -1.33 -10.23
CA ASP A 166 14.11 -2.27 -9.23
C ASP A 166 13.44 -3.43 -9.95
N LEU A 167 13.57 -4.64 -9.39
CA LEU A 167 13.01 -5.85 -9.98
C LEU A 167 11.97 -6.46 -9.04
N GLY A 168 10.77 -6.69 -9.54
CA GLY A 168 9.92 -7.76 -9.01
C GLY A 168 10.52 -9.10 -9.47
N TYR A 169 10.61 -10.10 -8.60
CA TYR A 169 11.25 -11.36 -8.96
C TYR A 169 10.55 -12.59 -8.39
N PHE A 170 10.71 -13.71 -9.09
CA PHE A 170 10.27 -15.04 -8.68
C PHE A 170 11.37 -16.04 -9.01
N ILE A 171 11.84 -16.78 -7.99
CA ILE A 171 12.89 -17.79 -8.15
C ILE A 171 12.38 -19.08 -7.50
N GLN A 172 12.07 -20.06 -8.34
CA GLN A 172 11.70 -21.40 -7.89
C GLN A 172 12.97 -22.22 -7.66
N THR A 173 13.06 -22.82 -6.48
CA THR A 173 14.26 -23.55 -6.05
C THR A 173 13.90 -24.84 -5.34
N THR A 174 14.79 -25.83 -5.45
CA THR A 174 14.72 -27.08 -4.70
C THR A 174 16.10 -27.42 -4.14
N PRO A 175 16.29 -27.43 -2.81
CA PRO A 175 17.51 -27.93 -2.20
C PRO A 175 17.70 -29.43 -2.52
N THR A 176 18.91 -29.82 -2.89
CA THR A 176 19.29 -31.21 -3.20
C THR A 176 20.46 -31.67 -2.32
N PRO A 177 20.58 -32.96 -1.96
CA PRO A 177 19.73 -34.08 -2.39
C PRO A 177 18.44 -34.27 -1.57
N ASN A 178 18.32 -33.60 -0.41
CA ASN A 178 17.18 -33.80 0.49
C ASN A 178 16.60 -32.46 0.95
N ILE A 179 15.27 -32.37 0.97
CA ILE A 179 14.50 -31.22 1.45
C ILE A 179 14.05 -31.36 2.92
N SER A 180 14.32 -32.51 3.55
CA SER A 180 13.95 -32.76 4.94
C SER A 180 14.67 -31.80 5.88
N GLY A 181 13.89 -31.13 6.74
CA GLY A 181 14.40 -30.16 7.70
C GLY A 181 14.65 -28.75 7.15
N CYS A 182 14.35 -28.44 5.88
CA CYS A 182 14.48 -27.05 5.39
C CYS A 182 13.54 -26.08 6.10
N GLN A 183 12.38 -26.57 6.57
CA GLN A 183 11.48 -25.80 7.41
C GLN A 183 12.07 -25.50 8.81
N ALA A 184 13.12 -26.18 9.26
CA ALA A 184 13.79 -25.87 10.53
C ALA A 184 14.85 -24.75 10.38
N ALA A 185 15.23 -24.41 9.14
CA ALA A 185 16.22 -23.36 8.90
C ALA A 185 15.67 -22.00 9.34
N ARG A 186 16.46 -21.26 10.14
CA ARG A 186 16.11 -19.92 10.59
C ARG A 186 16.14 -18.96 9.39
N PRO A 187 15.02 -18.31 9.04
CA PRO A 187 15.00 -17.39 7.92
C PRO A 187 15.81 -16.12 8.25
N LEU A 188 16.44 -15.54 7.24
CA LEU A 188 16.99 -14.19 7.30
C LEU A 188 15.90 -13.19 6.86
N PRO A 189 15.84 -11.98 7.46
CA PRO A 189 14.96 -10.92 6.99
C PRO A 189 15.34 -10.50 5.56
N LEU A 190 14.39 -10.52 4.63
CA LEU A 190 14.55 -10.03 3.26
C LEU A 190 13.23 -9.55 2.67
N ASP A 191 13.29 -8.82 1.57
CA ASP A 191 12.13 -8.62 0.70
C ASP A 191 12.13 -9.73 -0.36
N VAL A 192 11.14 -10.64 -0.32
CA VAL A 192 11.08 -11.77 -1.26
C VAL A 192 10.37 -11.40 -2.56
N MET A 193 9.83 -10.18 -2.65
CA MET A 193 9.02 -9.73 -3.78
C MET A 193 9.78 -8.78 -4.69
N VAL A 194 10.57 -7.88 -4.09
CA VAL A 194 11.29 -6.85 -4.83
C VAL A 194 12.75 -6.80 -4.38
N ILE A 195 13.66 -6.72 -5.34
CA ILE A 195 15.07 -6.43 -5.11
C ILE A 195 15.42 -5.10 -5.76
N GLY A 196 15.96 -4.17 -4.97
CA GLY A 196 16.34 -2.83 -5.44
C GLY A 196 17.48 -2.89 -6.46
N LYS A 197 17.64 -1.82 -7.25
CA LYS A 197 18.74 -1.71 -8.24
C LYS A 197 20.11 -1.93 -7.58
N GLY A 198 20.91 -2.84 -8.12
CA GLY A 198 22.25 -3.17 -7.57
C GLY A 198 22.23 -3.83 -6.19
N GLU A 199 21.06 -4.04 -5.59
CA GLU A 199 20.93 -4.64 -4.26
C GLU A 199 21.33 -6.10 -4.28
N LYS A 200 21.79 -6.57 -3.13
CA LYS A 200 22.21 -7.95 -2.88
C LYS A 200 21.51 -8.46 -1.63
N LEU A 201 20.84 -9.60 -1.76
CA LEU A 201 20.06 -10.25 -0.71
C LEU A 201 20.52 -11.69 -0.51
N THR A 202 20.27 -12.23 0.67
CA THR A 202 20.55 -13.63 1.00
C THR A 202 19.28 -14.31 1.48
N ARG A 203 18.80 -15.29 0.73
CA ARG A 203 17.60 -16.06 1.02
C ARG A 203 17.99 -17.44 1.55
N VAL A 204 17.63 -17.74 2.80
CA VAL A 204 17.90 -19.07 3.38
C VAL A 204 17.01 -20.11 2.73
N GLU A 205 17.63 -21.18 2.22
CA GLU A 205 16.91 -22.25 1.51
C GLU A 205 16.71 -23.49 2.41
N CYS A 206 17.74 -23.89 3.17
CA CYS A 206 17.71 -25.09 4.03
C CYS A 206 18.81 -25.07 5.11
N VAL A 207 18.77 -26.03 6.04
CA VAL A 207 19.90 -26.33 6.95
C VAL A 207 21.03 -26.96 6.12
N TRP A 208 22.27 -26.51 6.34
CA TRP A 208 23.44 -26.96 5.60
C TRP A 208 23.80 -28.41 5.93
N ARG A 209 24.19 -29.17 4.90
CA ARG A 209 24.88 -30.47 4.99
C ARG A 209 25.91 -30.55 3.88
N SER A 210 26.97 -31.33 4.11
CA SER A 210 28.01 -31.56 3.09
C SER A 210 27.38 -32.15 1.82
N GLY A 211 27.78 -31.63 0.66
CA GLY A 211 27.25 -32.06 -0.65
C GLY A 211 25.87 -31.51 -1.00
N MET A 212 25.36 -30.52 -0.27
CA MET A 212 24.11 -29.84 -0.65
C MET A 212 24.32 -28.81 -1.77
N ALA A 213 23.31 -28.71 -2.62
CA ALA A 213 23.22 -27.74 -3.69
C ALA A 213 21.80 -27.14 -3.76
N ILE A 214 21.66 -26.06 -4.51
CA ILE A 214 20.36 -25.44 -4.82
C ILE A 214 20.08 -25.66 -6.30
N ALA A 215 19.04 -26.43 -6.63
CA ALA A 215 18.54 -26.50 -7.99
C ALA A 215 17.58 -25.32 -8.23
N VAL A 216 17.95 -24.40 -9.12
CA VAL A 216 17.08 -23.33 -9.61
C VAL A 216 16.37 -23.85 -10.86
N THR A 217 15.04 -23.91 -10.83
CA THR A 217 14.25 -24.47 -11.95
C THR A 217 13.55 -23.41 -12.77
N LYS A 218 13.32 -22.22 -12.19
CA LYS A 218 12.66 -21.12 -12.87
C LYS A 218 13.07 -19.79 -12.26
N VAL A 219 13.37 -18.82 -13.11
CA VAL A 219 13.60 -17.43 -12.72
C VAL A 219 12.72 -16.54 -13.59
N GLU A 220 11.90 -15.70 -12.96
CA GLU A 220 11.14 -14.65 -13.62
C GLU A 220 11.46 -13.32 -12.98
N THR A 221 11.64 -12.27 -13.80
CA THR A 221 11.83 -10.91 -13.32
C THR A 221 11.00 -9.92 -14.11
N VAL A 222 10.65 -8.83 -13.46
CA VAL A 222 9.96 -7.69 -14.05
C VAL A 222 10.59 -6.39 -13.57
N GLU A 223 11.00 -5.54 -14.51
CA GLU A 223 11.45 -4.19 -14.18
C GLU A 223 10.25 -3.34 -13.75
N VAL A 224 10.33 -2.75 -12.56
CA VAL A 224 9.23 -2.01 -11.94
C VAL A 224 9.62 -0.57 -11.61
N SER A 225 8.63 0.31 -11.68
CA SER A 225 8.77 1.67 -11.17
C SER A 225 8.86 1.68 -9.64
N PRO A 226 9.34 2.76 -9.00
CA PRO A 226 9.38 2.85 -7.54
C PRO A 226 8.00 2.67 -6.86
N LEU A 227 6.92 3.20 -7.45
CA LEU A 227 5.57 2.98 -6.90
C LEU A 227 5.10 1.53 -7.13
N SER A 228 5.42 0.94 -8.27
CA SER A 228 5.11 -0.47 -8.56
C SER A 228 5.84 -1.41 -7.60
N ALA A 229 7.11 -1.13 -7.29
CA ALA A 229 7.86 -1.83 -6.25
C ALA A 229 7.14 -1.70 -4.90
N TYR A 230 6.75 -0.49 -4.51
CA TYR A 230 5.99 -0.26 -3.27
C TYR A 230 4.69 -1.08 -3.20
N TYR A 231 3.96 -1.25 -4.29
CA TYR A 231 2.77 -2.11 -4.33
C TYR A 231 3.11 -3.59 -4.20
N LEU A 232 4.07 -4.10 -4.97
CA LEU A 232 4.47 -5.52 -4.91
C LEU A 232 4.95 -5.93 -3.52
N ARG A 233 5.68 -5.06 -2.82
CA ARG A 233 6.16 -5.29 -1.44
C ARG A 233 5.07 -5.54 -0.41
N GLN A 234 3.86 -5.08 -0.69
CA GLN A 234 2.74 -5.25 0.24
C GLN A 234 2.04 -6.59 0.02
N VAL A 235 2.13 -7.17 -1.20
CA VAL A 235 1.44 -8.40 -1.55
C VAL A 235 2.05 -9.57 -0.77
N PRO A 236 1.25 -10.35 -0.03
CA PRO A 236 1.77 -11.52 0.65
C PRO A 236 2.34 -12.49 -0.39
N PRO A 237 3.60 -12.91 -0.27
CA PRO A 237 4.28 -13.70 -1.30
C PRO A 237 3.57 -15.01 -1.66
N THR A 238 2.87 -15.61 -0.71
CA THR A 238 2.08 -16.83 -0.92
C THR A 238 0.89 -16.63 -1.87
N VAL A 239 0.40 -15.39 -2.03
CA VAL A 239 -0.59 -15.04 -3.06
C VAL A 239 -0.02 -15.21 -4.46
N LEU A 240 1.28 -14.99 -4.61
CA LEU A 240 1.99 -15.01 -5.88
C LEU A 240 2.61 -16.38 -6.17
N GLY A 241 2.19 -17.41 -5.43
CA GLY A 241 2.65 -18.79 -5.62
C GLY A 241 4.04 -19.09 -5.07
N LEU A 242 4.63 -18.21 -4.24
CA LEU A 242 5.88 -18.53 -3.56
C LEU A 242 5.64 -19.54 -2.44
N GLU A 243 6.50 -20.56 -2.36
CA GLU A 243 6.47 -21.58 -1.33
C GLU A 243 6.69 -21.00 0.08
N ASP A 244 5.95 -21.49 1.08
CA ASP A 244 6.10 -21.07 2.48
C ASP A 244 7.56 -21.07 2.96
N ARG A 245 8.34 -22.05 2.52
CA ARG A 245 9.76 -22.19 2.87
C ARG A 245 10.56 -20.92 2.62
N VAL A 246 10.38 -20.29 1.46
CA VAL A 246 11.14 -19.13 0.99
C VAL A 246 10.54 -17.80 1.44
N THR A 247 9.29 -17.78 1.92
CA THR A 247 8.56 -16.55 2.26
C THR A 247 8.66 -16.16 3.73
N ARG A 248 9.09 -17.06 4.62
CA ARG A 248 9.18 -16.81 6.08
C ARG A 248 10.10 -15.66 6.48
N GLY A 249 11.09 -15.35 5.64
CA GLY A 249 11.98 -14.21 5.85
C GLY A 249 11.39 -12.88 5.37
N HIS A 250 10.24 -12.89 4.72
CA HIS A 250 9.68 -11.69 4.10
C HIS A 250 9.37 -10.61 5.13
N VAL A 251 10.00 -9.45 4.98
CA VAL A 251 9.71 -8.24 5.73
C VAL A 251 8.85 -7.33 4.85
N ALA A 252 7.54 -7.39 5.04
CA ALA A 252 6.65 -6.42 4.44
C ALA A 252 6.96 -5.02 4.98
N PRO A 253 6.81 -3.95 4.16
CA PRO A 253 6.86 -2.59 4.66
C PRO A 253 5.83 -2.42 5.78
N LYS A 254 6.19 -1.64 6.81
CA LYS A 254 5.25 -1.28 7.88
C LYS A 254 4.20 -0.31 7.33
N THR A 255 3.17 -0.83 6.67
CA THR A 255 2.00 -0.06 6.26
C THR A 255 0.91 -0.19 7.32
N ASN A 256 0.03 0.80 7.40
CA ASN A 256 -1.10 0.77 8.32
C ASN A 256 -2.21 -0.20 7.88
N GLU A 257 -2.14 -0.69 6.63
CA GLU A 257 -3.15 -1.55 6.02
C GLU A 257 -2.44 -2.71 5.29
N PRO A 258 -2.26 -3.87 5.94
CA PRO A 258 -1.77 -5.05 5.23
C PRO A 258 -2.73 -5.39 4.09
N CYS A 259 -2.23 -5.93 2.98
CA CYS A 259 -3.10 -6.50 1.98
C CYS A 259 -3.99 -7.55 2.64
N ALA A 260 -5.30 -7.30 2.66
CA ALA A 260 -6.28 -8.36 2.89
C ALA A 260 -6.25 -9.23 1.64
N ALA A 261 -5.28 -10.14 1.57
CA ALA A 261 -5.15 -11.09 0.49
C ALA A 261 -6.35 -12.04 0.49
N ILE A 262 -7.47 -11.59 -0.05
CA ILE A 262 -8.55 -12.46 -0.48
C ILE A 262 -8.08 -13.05 -1.81
N VAL A 263 -7.11 -13.96 -1.74
CA VAL A 263 -6.83 -14.84 -2.86
C VAL A 263 -8.05 -15.72 -2.97
N SER A 264 -8.85 -15.51 -3.99
CA SER A 264 -9.92 -16.45 -4.28
C SER A 264 -9.27 -17.82 -4.53
N GLN A 265 -9.91 -18.89 -4.06
CA GLN A 265 -9.45 -20.25 -4.36
C GLN A 265 -9.19 -20.45 -5.86
N ALA A 266 -9.93 -19.73 -6.71
CA ALA A 266 -9.74 -19.68 -8.15
C ALA A 266 -8.35 -19.16 -8.60
N VAL A 267 -7.78 -18.14 -7.95
CA VAL A 267 -6.42 -17.67 -8.29
C VAL A 267 -5.37 -18.73 -7.96
N ARG A 268 -5.51 -19.42 -6.83
CA ARG A 268 -4.62 -20.52 -6.46
C ARG A 268 -4.72 -21.68 -7.44
N THR A 269 -5.94 -22.12 -7.75
CA THR A 269 -6.16 -23.18 -8.75
C THR A 269 -5.65 -22.77 -10.12
N GLY A 270 -5.78 -21.49 -10.51
CA GLY A 270 -5.24 -20.98 -11.77
C GLY A 270 -3.71 -20.94 -11.81
N LEU A 271 -3.04 -20.68 -10.68
CA LEU A 271 -1.58 -20.82 -10.56
C LEU A 271 -1.15 -22.28 -10.67
N GLU A 272 -1.84 -23.18 -9.97
CA GLU A 272 -1.55 -24.62 -9.97
C GLU A 272 -1.79 -25.27 -11.34
N SER A 273 -2.81 -24.83 -12.09
CA SER A 273 -3.10 -25.29 -13.45
C SER A 273 -2.25 -24.63 -14.53
N GLY A 274 -1.55 -23.54 -14.20
CA GLY A 274 -0.81 -22.70 -15.15
C GLY A 274 -1.68 -21.78 -16.01
N GLU A 275 -2.98 -21.67 -15.74
CA GLU A 275 -3.89 -20.72 -16.41
C GLU A 275 -3.55 -19.25 -16.08
N ILE A 276 -3.10 -19.02 -14.84
CA ILE A 276 -2.62 -17.73 -14.35
C ILE A 276 -1.11 -17.88 -14.11
N SER A 277 -0.31 -17.04 -14.75
CA SER A 277 1.13 -17.02 -14.53
C SER A 277 1.52 -16.07 -13.39
N TRP A 278 2.69 -16.27 -12.79
CA TRP A 278 3.27 -15.28 -11.85
C TRP A 278 3.35 -13.89 -12.49
N ARG A 279 3.75 -13.85 -13.77
CA ARG A 279 3.79 -12.62 -14.57
C ARG A 279 2.46 -11.86 -14.59
N ASP A 280 1.33 -12.54 -14.68
CA ASP A 280 0.01 -11.89 -14.70
C ASP A 280 -0.30 -11.22 -13.36
N LEU A 281 -0.01 -11.91 -12.25
CA LEU A 281 -0.21 -11.39 -10.91
C LEU A 281 0.76 -10.24 -10.60
N ALA A 282 2.04 -10.40 -10.94
CA ALA A 282 3.05 -9.38 -10.74
C ALA A 282 2.72 -8.12 -11.56
N ASP A 283 2.30 -8.25 -12.82
CA ASP A 283 1.87 -7.11 -13.64
C ASP A 283 0.62 -6.42 -13.06
N PHE A 284 -0.35 -7.19 -12.56
CA PHE A 284 -1.54 -6.63 -11.94
C PHE A 284 -1.20 -5.83 -10.68
N TYR A 285 -0.51 -6.44 -9.73
CA TYR A 285 -0.21 -5.81 -8.44
C TYR A 285 0.91 -4.76 -8.52
N ALA A 286 1.75 -4.79 -9.56
CA ALA A 286 2.64 -3.66 -9.87
C ALA A 286 1.85 -2.40 -10.28
N ARG A 287 0.59 -2.54 -10.71
CA ARG A 287 -0.26 -1.44 -11.16
C ARG A 287 -1.39 -1.09 -10.19
N HIS A 288 -1.77 -2.03 -9.33
CA HIS A 288 -2.95 -1.89 -8.47
C HIS A 288 -2.60 -2.20 -7.03
N ARG A 289 -3.01 -1.31 -6.13
CA ARG A 289 -2.94 -1.57 -4.70
C ARG A 289 -3.86 -2.74 -4.33
N CYS A 290 -3.30 -3.73 -3.66
CA CYS A 290 -4.00 -4.95 -3.24
C CYS A 290 -5.17 -4.70 -2.27
N GLN A 291 -5.20 -3.57 -1.55
CA GLN A 291 -6.26 -3.26 -0.59
C GLN A 291 -7.57 -2.83 -1.27
N THR A 292 -7.48 -2.39 -2.52
CA THR A 292 -8.63 -1.83 -3.25
C THR A 292 -9.03 -2.74 -4.41
N TYR A 293 -8.06 -3.33 -5.10
CA TYR A 293 -8.30 -4.06 -6.33
C TYR A 293 -8.06 -5.56 -6.15
N ASN A 294 -9.08 -6.35 -6.46
CA ASN A 294 -8.99 -7.80 -6.54
C ASN A 294 -8.51 -8.24 -7.93
N PHE A 295 -7.70 -9.29 -7.99
CA PHE A 295 -7.20 -9.83 -9.26
C PHE A 295 -8.35 -10.37 -10.14
N PRO A 296 -8.58 -9.83 -11.35
CA PRO A 296 -9.54 -10.38 -12.29
C PRO A 296 -9.02 -11.70 -12.87
N LEU A 297 -9.77 -12.80 -12.81
CA LEU A 297 -9.31 -14.11 -13.33
C LEU A 297 -8.91 -14.08 -14.83
N GLY A 298 -9.58 -13.24 -15.62
CA GLY A 298 -9.26 -13.01 -17.03
C GLY A 298 -8.11 -12.02 -17.30
N TYR A 299 -7.47 -11.47 -16.26
CA TYR A 299 -6.36 -10.56 -16.42
C TYR A 299 -5.12 -11.30 -16.96
N ARG A 300 -4.51 -10.75 -18.01
CA ARG A 300 -3.20 -11.18 -18.52
C ARG A 300 -2.24 -10.01 -18.59
N ALA A 301 -0.97 -10.20 -18.29
CA ALA A 301 0.03 -9.12 -18.26
C ALA A 301 0.07 -8.33 -19.58
N PHE A 302 0.34 -7.02 -19.51
CA PHE A 302 0.43 -6.19 -20.71
C PHE A 302 1.53 -6.73 -21.65
N THR A 303 1.18 -6.89 -22.93
CA THR A 303 2.13 -7.27 -24.00
C THR A 303 2.57 -6.08 -24.84
N GLN A 304 1.78 -4.99 -24.78
CA GLN A 304 1.98 -3.73 -25.49
C GLN A 304 1.64 -2.55 -24.56
N ASN A 305 2.17 -1.36 -24.87
CA ASN A 305 1.84 -0.15 -24.13
C ASN A 305 0.36 0.19 -24.30
N SER A 306 -0.29 0.60 -23.21
CA SER A 306 -1.68 1.08 -23.24
C SER A 306 -2.68 0.06 -23.82
N GLN A 307 -2.36 -1.23 -23.73
CA GLN A 307 -3.19 -2.32 -24.27
C GLN A 307 -4.63 -2.31 -23.72
N ARG A 308 -4.81 -1.82 -22.48
CA ARG A 308 -6.11 -1.71 -21.83
C ARG A 308 -6.13 -0.51 -20.89
N PRO A 309 -7.32 0.07 -20.63
CA PRO A 309 -7.45 1.17 -19.69
C PRO A 309 -7.09 0.74 -18.28
N LEU A 310 -6.69 1.72 -17.47
CA LEU A 310 -6.50 1.57 -16.03
C LEU A 310 -7.49 2.47 -15.28
N PRO A 311 -8.02 2.02 -14.12
CA PRO A 311 -7.72 0.75 -13.46
C PRO A 311 -8.31 -0.47 -14.19
N ALA A 312 -7.63 -1.61 -14.12
CA ALA A 312 -8.09 -2.87 -14.71
C ALA A 312 -9.13 -3.52 -13.80
N VAL A 313 -10.37 -3.07 -13.90
CA VAL A 313 -11.52 -3.65 -13.19
C VAL A 313 -12.22 -4.69 -14.06
N VAL A 314 -12.86 -5.68 -13.43
CA VAL A 314 -13.81 -6.57 -14.13
C VAL A 314 -14.93 -5.68 -14.65
N SER A 315 -15.03 -5.51 -15.98
CA SER A 315 -16.23 -4.93 -16.57
C SER A 315 -17.35 -5.93 -16.30
N GLY A 316 -18.31 -5.54 -15.47
CA GLY A 316 -19.37 -6.43 -15.00
C GLY A 316 -20.02 -7.16 -16.17
N MET A 317 -20.02 -8.50 -16.07
CA MET A 317 -21.03 -9.34 -16.69
C MET A 317 -22.37 -9.10 -16.00
#